data_AF-A0A6L8GKR9-F1
#
_entry.id   AF-A0A6L8GKR9-F1
#
_cell.length_a   1.000
_cell.length_b   1.000
_cell.length_c   1.000
_cell.angle_alpha   90.00
_cell.angle_beta   90.00
_cell.angle_gamma   90.00
#
_symmetry.space_group_name_H-M   'P 1'
#
loop_
_entity.id
_entity.type
_entity.pdbx_description
1 polymer ?
#
loop_
_entity_poly.entity_id
_entity_poly.type
_entity_poly.pdbx_seq_one_letter_code
_entity_poly.pdbx_strand_id
1 'polypeptide(L)'
;AALRESFVYLENQGGLEFTASSSRELTRGRWMTMDAGDLDGDGDVDVVLGGAYLQLGMLMHLDLFTELRENGPSVMLLENTLR
;
A
#
# COMPACT_ATOMS: atom_id res chain seq x y z
N ALA A 1 -11.04 -16.71 -1.80
CA ALA A 1 -11.60 -15.34 -1.81
C ALA A 1 -10.54 -14.41 -2.37
N ALA A 2 -10.90 -13.50 -3.29
CA ALA A 2 -9.97 -12.51 -3.79
C ALA A 2 -9.44 -11.66 -2.61
N LEU A 3 -8.16 -11.32 -2.65
CA LEU A 3 -7.58 -10.40 -1.65
C LEU A 3 -8.27 -9.04 -1.80
N ARG A 4 -8.48 -8.34 -0.69
CA ARG A 4 -8.90 -6.93 -0.74
C ARG A 4 -7.72 -6.12 -1.26
N GLU A 5 -7.77 -5.69 -2.51
CA GLU A 5 -6.72 -4.88 -3.12
C GLU A 5 -6.80 -3.44 -2.59
N SER A 6 -5.84 -3.05 -1.76
CA SER A 6 -5.67 -1.68 -1.24
C SER A 6 -4.51 -0.93 -1.92
N PHE A 7 -3.51 -1.67 -2.40
CA PHE A 7 -2.37 -1.19 -3.16
C PHE A 7 -1.95 -2.27 -4.15
N VAL A 8 -1.60 -1.86 -5.37
CA VAL A 8 -1.09 -2.73 -6.43
C VAL A 8 0.13 -2.05 -7.02
N TYR A 9 1.25 -2.78 -7.08
CA TYR A 9 2.43 -2.37 -7.84
C TYR A 9 2.26 -2.86 -9.28
N LEU A 10 2.36 -1.93 -10.23
CA LEU A 10 2.26 -2.22 -11.66
C LEU A 10 3.65 -2.05 -12.28
N GLU A 11 4.30 -3.17 -12.56
CA GLU A 11 5.62 -3.18 -13.18
C GLU A 11 5.47 -3.13 -14.70
N ASN A 12 5.96 -2.06 -15.32
CA ASN A 12 5.95 -1.90 -16.78
C ASN A 12 6.97 -2.84 -17.43
N GLN A 13 6.48 -3.76 -18.25
CA GLN A 13 7.28 -4.73 -19.01
C GLN A 13 7.72 -4.18 -20.39
N GLY A 14 7.31 -2.95 -20.73
CA GLY A 14 7.47 -2.34 -22.05
C GLY A 14 6.17 -2.40 -22.87
N GLY A 15 6.04 -1.52 -23.87
CA GLY A 15 4.90 -1.54 -24.78
C GLY A 15 3.52 -1.27 -24.15
N LEU A 16 3.47 -0.67 -22.95
CA LEU A 16 2.27 -0.52 -22.12
C LEU A 16 1.71 -1.86 -21.58
N GLU A 17 2.54 -2.89 -21.49
CA GLU A 17 2.22 -4.13 -20.80
C GLU A 17 2.69 -4.05 -19.34
N PHE A 18 1.84 -4.46 -18.40
CA PHE A 18 2.11 -4.36 -16.97
C PHE A 18 1.86 -5.67 -16.24
N THR A 19 2.78 -6.03 -15.34
CA THR A 19 2.58 -7.11 -14.36
C THR A 19 2.11 -6.51 -13.05
N ALA A 20 0.99 -6.99 -12.52
CA ALA A 20 0.46 -6.55 -11.24
C ALA A 20 0.98 -7.42 -10.09
N SER A 21 1.42 -6.80 -9.00
CA SER A 21 1.77 -7.48 -7.76
C SER A 21 1.16 -6.78 -6.54
N SER A 22 0.88 -7.56 -5.50
CA SER A 22 0.40 -7.09 -4.20
C SER A 22 0.70 -8.14 -3.14
N SER A 23 0.51 -7.79 -1.87
CA SER A 23 0.73 -8.69 -0.73
C SER A 23 -0.41 -8.59 0.27
N ARG A 24 -0.55 -9.61 1.12
CA ARG A 24 -1.57 -9.60 2.19
C ARG A 24 -1.36 -8.45 3.16
N GLU A 25 -0.11 -8.07 3.43
CA GLU A 25 0.18 -7.01 4.39
C GLU A 25 -0.26 -5.64 3.90
N LEU A 26 -0.18 -5.42 2.59
CA LEU A 26 -0.72 -4.21 1.97
C LEU A 26 -2.23 -4.08 2.19
N THR A 27 -2.97 -5.19 2.27
CA THR A 27 -4.43 -5.18 2.51
C THR A 27 -4.83 -4.69 3.89
N ARG A 28 -3.88 -4.57 4.82
CA ARG A 28 -4.14 -4.16 6.22
C ARG A 28 -4.22 -2.65 6.40
N GLY A 29 -3.79 -1.87 5.41
CA GLY A 29 -3.86 -0.41 5.46
C GLY A 29 -5.02 0.18 4.68
N ARG A 30 -5.32 1.43 4.99
CA ARG A 30 -6.11 2.34 4.14
C ARG A 30 -5.21 3.46 3.67
N TRP A 31 -4.45 3.18 2.62
CA TRP A 31 -3.43 4.07 2.09
C TRP A 31 -4.09 5.29 1.42
N MET A 32 -3.69 6.49 1.85
CA MET A 32 -4.22 7.75 1.36
C MET A 32 -3.15 8.64 0.73
N THR A 33 -1.89 8.41 1.11
CA THR A 33 -0.73 9.17 0.64
C THR A 33 0.40 8.21 0.31
N MET A 34 1.28 8.66 -0.57
CA MET A 34 2.45 7.93 -1.01
C MET A 34 3.56 8.93 -1.31
N ASP A 35 4.80 8.52 -1.03
CA ASP A 35 6.00 9.22 -1.49
C ASP A 35 7.07 8.20 -1.89
N ALA A 36 8.06 8.62 -2.67
CA ALA A 36 9.12 7.76 -3.16
C ALA A 36 10.49 8.46 -3.10
N GLY A 37 11.50 7.73 -2.65
CA GLY A 37 12.87 8.23 -2.54
C GLY A 37 13.80 7.19 -1.92
N ASP A 38 15.10 7.45 -2.01
CA ASP A 38 16.16 6.66 -1.38
C ASP A 38 16.15 6.94 0.14
N LEU A 39 15.41 6.11 0.89
CA LEU A 39 15.14 6.37 2.31
C LEU A 39 16.27 5.88 3.21
N ASP A 40 16.94 4.80 2.81
CA ASP A 40 18.01 4.18 3.59
C ASP A 40 19.44 4.56 3.11
N GLY A 41 19.54 5.23 1.96
CA GLY A 41 20.79 5.77 1.41
C GLY A 41 21.58 4.76 0.59
N ASP A 42 20.98 3.67 0.13
CA ASP A 42 21.66 2.63 -0.66
C ASP A 42 21.68 2.89 -2.17
N GLY A 43 20.92 3.90 -2.62
CA GLY A 43 20.91 4.41 -3.99
C GLY A 43 19.77 3.88 -4.86
N ASP A 44 18.91 3.00 -4.34
CA ASP A 44 17.66 2.63 -4.99
C ASP A 44 16.45 3.42 -4.43
N VAL A 45 15.30 3.37 -5.12
CA VAL A 45 14.12 4.17 -4.74
C VAL A 45 13.12 3.31 -4.01
N ASP A 46 12.87 3.65 -2.75
CA ASP A 46 11.82 3.07 -1.91
C ASP A 46 10.47 3.76 -2.11
N VAL A 47 9.41 3.13 -1.60
CA VAL A 47 8.08 3.72 -1.53
C VAL A 47 7.54 3.70 -0.11
N VAL A 48 7.05 4.85 0.37
CA VAL A 48 6.38 4.99 1.66
C VAL A 48 4.89 5.22 1.44
N LEU A 49 4.05 4.45 2.14
CA LEU A 49 2.60 4.61 2.16
C LEU A 49 2.15 5.19 3.50
N GLY A 50 1.35 6.26 3.46
CA GLY A 50 0.69 6.83 4.63
C GLY A 50 -0.78 6.40 4.71
N GLY A 51 -1.15 5.75 5.80
CA GLY A 51 -2.50 5.30 6.08
C GLY A 51 -3.35 6.34 6.81
N ALA A 52 -4.65 6.45 6.46
CA ALA A 52 -5.61 7.22 7.26
C ALA A 52 -6.93 6.46 7.46
N TYR A 53 -7.40 6.43 8.71
CA TYR A 53 -8.52 5.60 9.16
C TYR A 53 -9.74 6.45 9.49
N LEU A 54 -10.24 7.16 8.49
CA LEU A 54 -11.43 8.00 8.62
C LEU A 54 -12.70 7.15 8.44
N GLN A 55 -13.80 7.48 9.11
CA GLN A 55 -15.06 6.76 8.88
C GLN A 55 -15.68 7.08 7.51
N LEU A 56 -15.30 8.22 6.91
CA LEU A 56 -15.83 8.67 5.62
C LEU A 56 -15.60 7.61 4.53
N GLY A 57 -16.68 7.26 3.82
CA GLY A 57 -16.66 6.24 2.77
C GLY A 57 -16.74 4.78 3.27
N MET A 58 -16.85 4.52 4.57
CA MET A 58 -16.88 3.16 5.13
C MET A 58 -18.13 2.85 5.97
N LEU A 59 -19.19 3.65 5.84
CA LEU A 59 -20.45 3.45 6.56
C LEU A 59 -21.11 2.09 6.26
N MET A 60 -20.90 1.54 5.06
CA MET A 60 -21.38 0.20 4.68
C MET A 60 -20.42 -0.93 5.08
N HIS A 61 -19.27 -0.59 5.67
CA HIS A 61 -18.19 -1.51 6.01
C HIS A 61 -17.66 -1.21 7.43
N LEU A 62 -18.57 -1.03 8.41
CA LEU A 62 -18.19 -0.62 9.77
C LEU A 62 -17.30 -1.64 10.50
N ASP A 63 -17.47 -2.93 10.23
CA ASP A 63 -16.61 -3.97 10.80
C ASP A 63 -15.17 -3.80 10.31
N LEU A 64 -15.01 -3.59 9.00
CA LEU A 64 -13.72 -3.31 8.37
C LEU A 64 -13.12 -1.99 8.86
N PHE A 65 -13.94 -0.96 9.04
CA PHE A 65 -13.50 0.31 9.63
C PHE A 65 -12.96 0.11 11.04
N THR A 66 -13.67 -0.67 11.85
CA THR A 66 -13.26 -0.97 13.22
C THR A 66 -11.92 -1.69 13.23
N GLU A 67 -11.77 -2.74 12.40
CA GLU A 67 -10.52 -3.48 12.26
C GLU A 67 -9.35 -2.59 11.84
N LEU A 68 -9.54 -1.78 10.78
CA LEU A 68 -8.49 -0.91 10.24
C LEU A 68 -8.12 0.22 11.19
N ARG A 69 -9.11 0.80 11.89
CA ARG A 69 -8.87 1.83 12.91
C ARG A 69 -8.06 1.30 14.09
N GLU A 70 -8.28 0.06 14.49
CA GLU A 70 -7.65 -0.53 15.68
C GLU A 70 -6.31 -1.20 15.36
N ASN A 71 -6.15 -1.78 14.18
CA ASN A 71 -5.02 -2.66 13.85
C ASN A 71 -4.28 -2.26 12.56
N GLY A 72 -4.78 -1.26 11.84
CA GLY A 72 -4.18 -0.80 10.60
C GLY A 72 -2.85 -0.07 10.84
N PRO A 73 -1.79 -0.38 10.08
CA PRO A 73 -0.51 0.33 10.20
C PRO A 73 -0.64 1.80 9.79
N SER A 74 -0.02 2.71 10.52
CA SER A 74 -0.04 4.14 10.14
C SER A 74 0.84 4.41 8.92
N VAL A 75 1.94 3.69 8.77
CA VAL A 75 2.94 3.83 7.70
C VAL A 75 3.36 2.44 7.23
N MET A 76 3.63 2.30 5.93
CA MET A 76 4.27 1.12 5.34
C MET A 76 5.45 1.56 4.48
N LEU A 77 6.61 0.92 4.67
CA LEU A 77 7.76 1.04 3.78
C LEU A 77 7.77 -0.17 2.84
N LEU A 78 7.90 0.09 1.54
CA LEU A 78 8.21 -0.89 0.52
C LEU A 78 9.66 -0.65 0.10
N GLU A 79 10.54 -1.45 0.69
CA GLU A 79 11.97 -1.42 0.41
C GLU A 79 12.23 -1.99 -0.97
N ASN A 80 12.92 -1.22 -1.80
CA ASN A 80 13.50 -1.76 -3.01
C ASN A 80 14.84 -2.43 -2.66
N THR A 81 15.18 -3.50 -3.38
CA THR A 81 16.43 -4.23 -3.14
C THR A 81 17.17 -4.48 -4.46
N LEU A 82 16.74 -3.80 -5.52
CA LEU A 82 17.27 -3.88 -6.87
C LEU A 82 18.31 -2.79 -7.04
N ARG A 83 19.57 -3.16 -6.80
CA ARG A 83 20.74 -2.30 -7.03
C ARG A 83 20.99 -2.02 -8.51
#